data_AF-A0A5C4SPI1-F1
#
_entry.id   AF-A0A5C4SPI1-F1
#
_cell.length_a   1.000
_cell.length_b   1.000
_cell.length_c   1.000
_cell.angle_alpha   90.00
_cell.angle_beta   90.00
_cell.angle_gamma   90.00
#
_symmetry.space_group_name_H-M   'P 1'
#
loop_
_entity.id
_entity.type
_entity.pdbx_description
1 polymer ?
#
loop_
_entity_poly.entity_id
_entity_poly.type
_entity_poly.pdbx_seq_one_letter_code
_entity_poly.pdbx_strand_id
1 'polypeptide(L)'
;MASLTPLGSNLDLRKAKHLLRRATFKFTKAQLDTFVGMSASDAVNSLTTAPSNILSEPYDPLPIEAPDGFWISSPELPNSFEGQGRKRAHIAGW
;
A
#
# COMPACT_ATOMS: atom_id res chain seq x y z
N MET A 1 35.16 -17.52 11.78
CA MET A 1 34.17 -16.44 11.57
C MET A 1 33.55 -16.65 10.21
N ALA A 2 32.33 -17.21 10.16
CA ALA A 2 31.58 -17.29 8.90
C ALA A 2 31.32 -15.87 8.40
N SER A 3 31.54 -15.65 7.12
CA SER A 3 31.85 -14.34 6.54
C SER A 3 30.73 -13.31 6.73
N LEU A 4 31.11 -12.10 7.13
CA LEU A 4 30.30 -10.87 7.04
C LEU A 4 30.13 -10.40 5.58
N THR A 5 30.44 -11.25 4.60
CA THR A 5 30.36 -10.88 3.18
C THR A 5 28.90 -10.86 2.75
N PRO A 6 28.43 -9.75 2.15
CA PRO A 6 27.08 -9.69 1.60
C PRO A 6 26.82 -10.82 0.60
N LEU A 7 25.58 -11.30 0.57
CA LEU A 7 25.15 -12.27 -0.43
C LEU A 7 25.07 -11.59 -1.80
N GLY A 8 26.02 -11.89 -2.69
CA GLY A 8 26.02 -11.37 -4.07
C GLY A 8 25.18 -12.18 -5.07
N SER A 9 24.77 -13.40 -4.71
CA SER A 9 23.94 -14.25 -5.57
C SER A 9 22.46 -13.97 -5.36
N ASN A 10 21.65 -14.29 -6.36
CA ASN A 10 20.19 -14.30 -6.21
C ASN A 10 19.75 -15.32 -5.14
N LEU A 11 18.56 -15.10 -4.59
CA LEU A 11 17.95 -15.96 -3.58
C LEU A 11 17.45 -17.26 -4.22
N ASP A 12 17.94 -18.39 -3.74
CA ASP A 12 17.33 -19.69 -3.99
C ASP A 12 16.07 -19.87 -3.14
N LEU A 13 15.30 -20.95 -3.40
CA LEU A 13 14.08 -21.26 -2.65
C LEU A 13 14.29 -21.35 -1.14
N ARG A 14 15.43 -21.86 -0.69
CA ARG A 14 15.73 -22.01 0.73
C ARG A 14 16.03 -20.66 1.37
N LYS A 15 16.82 -19.82 0.69
CA LYS A 15 17.19 -18.47 1.13
C LYS A 15 16.00 -17.52 1.13
N ALA A 16 15.18 -17.53 0.08
CA ALA A 16 13.93 -16.75 0.02
C ALA A 16 12.97 -17.15 1.15
N LYS A 17 12.78 -18.47 1.36
CA LYS A 17 11.94 -18.98 2.46
C LYS A 17 12.50 -18.60 3.84
N HIS A 18 13.81 -18.66 4.02
CA HIS A 18 14.46 -18.26 5.26
C HIS A 18 14.24 -16.77 5.54
N LEU A 19 14.46 -15.91 4.54
CA LEU A 19 14.24 -14.47 4.63
C LEU A 19 12.80 -14.16 5.03
N LEU A 20 11.81 -14.69 4.31
CA LEU A 20 10.39 -14.44 4.58
C LEU A 20 9.97 -14.89 5.98
N ARG A 21 10.48 -16.03 6.46
CA ARG A 21 10.23 -16.51 7.84
C ARG A 21 10.76 -15.58 8.93
N ARG A 22 11.79 -14.78 8.64
CA ARG A 22 12.43 -13.88 9.61
C ARG A 22 11.93 -12.45 9.51
N ALA A 23 11.55 -12.01 8.31
CA ALA A 23 11.13 -10.64 8.04
C ALA A 23 9.60 -10.44 8.09
N THR A 24 8.80 -11.50 8.00
CA THR A 24 7.33 -11.40 7.96
C THR A 24 6.66 -12.32 8.98
N PHE A 25 5.47 -11.96 9.46
CA PHE A 25 4.68 -12.82 10.35
C PHE A 25 4.06 -14.02 9.62
N LYS A 26 3.69 -13.84 8.35
CA LYS A 26 3.10 -14.87 7.48
C LYS A 26 3.44 -14.56 6.03
N PHE A 27 3.72 -15.61 5.26
CA PHE A 27 3.88 -15.51 3.80
C PHE A 27 3.13 -16.65 3.11
N THR A 28 2.73 -16.41 1.87
CA THR A 28 2.06 -17.38 0.99
C THR A 28 3.06 -18.04 0.04
N LYS A 29 2.65 -19.13 -0.62
CA LYS A 29 3.49 -19.77 -1.65
C LYS A 29 3.77 -18.81 -2.82
N ALA A 30 2.77 -18.05 -3.26
CA ALA A 30 2.96 -17.06 -4.32
C ALA A 30 4.00 -15.99 -3.95
N GLN A 31 3.96 -15.48 -2.71
CA GLN A 31 4.99 -14.56 -2.22
C GLN A 31 6.36 -15.22 -2.10
N LEU A 32 6.45 -16.50 -1.78
CA LEU A 32 7.73 -17.19 -1.81
C LEU A 32 8.28 -17.24 -3.24
N ASP A 33 7.44 -17.62 -4.20
CA ASP A 33 7.83 -17.79 -5.60
C ASP A 33 8.26 -16.45 -6.23
N THR A 34 7.68 -15.31 -5.82
CA THR A 34 8.15 -13.99 -6.29
C THR A 34 9.53 -13.62 -5.77
N PHE A 35 9.91 -14.07 -4.57
CA PHE A 35 11.22 -13.77 -3.97
C PHE A 35 12.33 -14.70 -4.46
N VAL A 36 12.00 -15.87 -5.01
CA VAL A 36 12.98 -16.76 -5.62
C VAL A 36 13.53 -16.10 -6.88
N GLY A 37 14.86 -16.01 -6.97
CA GLY A 37 15.54 -15.35 -8.07
C GLY A 37 15.72 -13.84 -7.89
N MET A 38 15.22 -13.21 -6.81
CA MET A 38 15.57 -11.82 -6.49
C MET A 38 17.00 -11.70 -5.96
N SER A 39 17.63 -10.54 -6.16
CA SER A 39 18.85 -10.20 -5.43
C SER A 39 18.53 -9.94 -3.95
N ALA A 40 19.54 -10.02 -3.08
CA ALA A 40 19.35 -9.74 -1.66
C ALA A 40 18.87 -8.30 -1.41
N SER A 41 19.38 -7.32 -2.17
CA SER A 41 18.97 -5.91 -2.05
C SER A 41 17.54 -5.70 -2.48
N ASP A 42 17.11 -6.28 -3.60
CA ASP A 42 15.76 -6.07 -4.13
C ASP A 42 14.71 -6.71 -3.22
N ALA A 43 15.02 -7.89 -2.67
CA ALA A 43 14.14 -8.56 -1.72
C ALA A 43 13.94 -7.72 -0.45
N VAL A 44 15.01 -7.12 0.08
CA VAL A 44 14.92 -6.24 1.25
C VAL A 44 14.13 -4.97 0.91
N ASN A 45 14.41 -4.33 -0.23
CA ASN A 45 13.67 -3.15 -0.68
C ASN A 45 12.16 -3.44 -0.84
N SER A 46 11.80 -4.62 -1.36
CA SER A 46 10.40 -5.04 -1.46
C SER A 46 9.73 -5.21 -0.10
N LEU A 47 10.45 -5.66 0.93
CA LEU A 47 9.91 -5.87 2.27
C LEU A 47 9.78 -4.58 3.07
N THR A 48 10.63 -3.59 2.79
CA THR A 48 10.63 -2.28 3.46
C THR A 48 9.78 -1.24 2.76
N THR A 49 9.31 -1.52 1.54
CA THR A 49 8.34 -0.68 0.85
C THR A 49 7.01 -0.77 1.58
N ALA A 50 6.66 0.29 2.30
CA ALA A 50 5.36 0.37 2.98
C ALA A 50 4.23 0.29 1.94
N PRO A 51 3.25 -0.60 2.11
CA PRO A 51 2.07 -0.58 1.26
C PRO A 51 1.39 0.78 1.44
N SER A 52 0.94 1.34 0.33
CA SER A 52 0.10 2.53 0.32
C SER A 52 -1.25 2.19 0.95
N ASN A 53 -1.33 2.24 2.28
CA ASN A 53 -2.59 2.11 3.04
C ASN A 53 -3.36 3.44 2.94
N ILE A 54 -3.68 3.85 1.72
CA ILE A 54 -4.52 5.02 1.47
C ILE A 54 -5.95 4.53 1.53
N LEU A 55 -6.71 5.04 2.49
CA LEU A 55 -8.17 4.91 2.47
C LEU A 55 -8.65 5.68 1.24
N SER A 56 -9.49 5.05 0.41
CA SER A 56 -10.10 5.73 -0.72
C SER A 56 -10.89 6.92 -0.21
N GLU A 57 -10.73 8.07 -0.86
CA GLU A 57 -11.50 9.26 -0.54
C GLU A 57 -13.00 8.99 -0.67
N PRO A 58 -13.84 9.60 0.18
CA PRO A 58 -15.28 9.45 0.07
C PRO A 58 -15.77 10.06 -1.24
N TYR A 59 -16.57 9.29 -1.97
CA TYR A 59 -17.18 9.71 -3.22
C TYR A 59 -18.59 10.23 -2.96
N ASP A 60 -18.91 11.42 -3.45
CA ASP A 60 -20.26 11.96 -3.45
C ASP A 60 -20.93 11.77 -4.83
N PRO A 61 -22.00 10.95 -4.92
CA PRO A 61 -22.73 10.73 -6.16
C PRO A 61 -23.70 11.86 -6.55
N LEU A 62 -23.85 12.89 -5.71
CA LEU A 62 -24.72 14.02 -6.00
C LEU A 62 -23.92 15.23 -6.51
N PRO A 63 -24.50 16.09 -7.38
CA PRO A 63 -25.76 15.89 -8.12
C PRO A 63 -25.71 14.69 -9.10
N ILE A 64 -26.84 14.02 -9.36
CA ILE A 64 -26.89 12.77 -10.16
C ILE A 64 -26.29 12.93 -11.58
N GLU A 65 -26.54 14.07 -12.22
CA GLU A 65 -26.06 14.36 -13.59
C GLU A 65 -24.61 14.87 -13.63
N ALA A 66 -24.11 15.39 -12.50
CA ALA A 66 -22.77 15.95 -12.38
C ALA A 66 -22.23 15.74 -10.96
N PRO A 67 -21.83 14.50 -10.60
CA PRO A 67 -21.43 14.19 -9.23
C PRO A 67 -20.23 15.00 -8.76
N ASP A 68 -20.28 15.46 -7.51
CA ASP A 68 -19.19 16.19 -6.84
C ASP A 68 -17.92 15.33 -6.65
N GLY A 69 -18.06 14.00 -6.77
CA GLY A 69 -16.93 13.07 -6.83
C GLY A 69 -16.14 12.98 -5.53
N PHE A 70 -14.81 12.89 -5.64
CA PHE A 70 -13.91 12.86 -4.49
C PHE A 70 -13.71 14.28 -3.92
N TRP A 71 -14.66 14.72 -3.12
CA TRP A 71 -14.79 16.12 -2.72
C TRP A 71 -13.77 16.58 -1.66
N ILE A 72 -13.00 15.68 -1.04
CA ILE A 72 -11.95 16.05 -0.08
C ILE A 72 -10.70 16.61 -0.79
N SER A 73 -10.39 16.13 -1.99
CA SER A 73 -9.28 16.61 -2.83
C SER A 73 -9.71 17.60 -3.92
N SER A 74 -11.00 17.98 -3.94
CA SER A 74 -11.53 18.88 -4.95
C SER A 74 -10.99 20.32 -4.79
N PRO A 75 -10.66 21.01 -5.89
CA PRO A 75 -10.25 22.42 -5.87
C PRO A 75 -11.43 23.38 -5.65
N GLU A 76 -12.66 22.87 -5.67
CA GLU A 76 -13.88 23.65 -5.54
C GLU A 76 -14.08 24.20 -4.12
N LEU A 77 -14.69 25.38 -4.01
CA LEU A 77 -14.94 25.99 -2.70
C LEU A 77 -16.00 25.20 -1.93
N PRO A 78 -15.92 25.09 -0.58
CA PRO A 78 -16.91 24.36 0.20
C PRO A 78 -18.37 24.81 -0.07
N ASN A 79 -18.62 26.07 -0.38
CA ASN A 79 -19.96 26.57 -0.64
C ASN A 79 -20.52 26.22 -2.03
N SER A 80 -19.74 25.65 -2.96
CA SER A 80 -20.23 25.24 -4.29
C SER A 80 -20.84 23.83 -4.30
N PHE A 81 -20.56 23.02 -3.29
CA PHE A 81 -21.06 21.64 -3.20
C PHE A 81 -22.52 21.57 -2.75
N GLU A 82 -23.29 20.66 -3.35
CA GLU A 82 -24.65 20.37 -2.91
C GLU A 82 -24.62 19.56 -1.59
N GLY A 83 -25.56 19.81 -0.67
CA GLY A 83 -25.73 18.96 0.52
C GLY A 83 -24.58 19.01 1.55
N GLN A 84 -23.81 20.11 1.61
CA GLN A 84 -22.67 20.34 2.53
C GLN A 84 -22.87 19.85 3.98
N GLY A 85 -24.08 20.01 4.55
CA GLY A 85 -24.38 19.52 5.91
C GLY A 85 -24.15 18.01 6.09
N ARG A 86 -24.43 17.20 5.06
CA ARG A 86 -24.20 15.74 5.07
C ARG A 86 -22.70 15.43 4.96
N LYS A 87 -21.98 16.18 4.12
CA LYS A 87 -20.51 16.07 3.96
C LYS A 87 -19.79 16.31 5.28
N ARG A 88 -20.25 17.31 6.05
CA ARG A 88 -19.66 17.69 7.35
C ARG A 88 -19.64 16.55 8.38
N ALA A 89 -20.65 15.68 8.39
CA ALA A 89 -20.68 14.52 9.29
C ALA A 89 -19.59 13.49 8.94
N HIS A 90 -19.24 13.36 7.66
CA HIS A 90 -18.14 12.50 7.21
C HIS A 90 -16.76 13.10 7.51
N ILE A 91 -16.59 14.44 7.45
CA ILE A 91 -15.33 15.11 7.86
C ILE A 91 -15.12 14.98 9.37
N ALA A 92 -16.15 15.28 10.17
CA ALA A 92 -16.02 15.34 11.63
C ALA A 92 -15.92 13.96 12.29
N GLY A 93 -16.32 12.90 11.59
CA GLY A 93 -16.18 11.52 12.04
C GLY A 93 -14.88 10.84 11.61
N TRP A 94 -14.04 11.52 10.82
CA TRP A 94 -12.73 11.04 10.38
C TRP A 94 -11.63 11.45 11.35
#